data_AF-A0A137P491-F1
#
_entry.id   AF-A0A137P491-F1
#
_cell.length_a   1.000
_cell.length_b   1.000
_cell.length_c   1.000
_cell.angle_alpha   90.00
_cell.angle_beta   90.00
_cell.angle_gamma   90.00
#
_symmetry.space_group_name_H-M   'P 1'
#
loop_
_entity.id
_entity.type
_entity.pdbx_description
1 polymer ?
#
loop_
_entity_poly.entity_id
_entity_poly.type
_entity_poly.pdbx_seq_one_letter_code
_entity_poly.pdbx_strand_id
1 'polypeptide(L)'
;MSNKKDIWMKFPRDMDKELDKFLKLLVREVKKEKGIDVKEHIETVKKRYTKQKEESKEEDGTSKQCGFIYQTPRVNKNTGHQYEKGDNCINNALPGQVYCKTHKWNKQHVKLAEKEEKEKVRQERLAKGIDEIDDPDIPLQEYYPDPEFDLTHLYDDVYADKAGNIVTHNPDSESRFKWVIVCKSRISPVGKRIFTRFPSTAIVDLESQREKRNYNYIVDPELFSEVVPDRLTLIAARNRNYSSDEDLY
;
A
#
# COMPACT_ATOMS: atom_id res chain seq x y z
N MET A 1 20.72 -53.12 15.17
CA MET A 1 19.53 -52.48 14.54
C MET A 1 19.36 -51.11 15.17
N SER A 2 19.67 -50.04 14.43
CA SER A 2 19.70 -48.66 14.96
C SER A 2 18.28 -48.09 14.97
N ASN A 3 17.71 -47.90 16.15
CA ASN A 3 16.45 -47.20 16.35
C ASN A 3 16.63 -45.71 15.95
N LYS A 4 16.34 -45.38 14.69
CA LYS A 4 16.14 -44.00 14.26
C LYS A 4 14.89 -43.48 14.99
N LYS A 5 15.10 -42.71 16.06
CA LYS A 5 14.03 -41.93 16.69
C LYS A 5 13.50 -40.96 15.63
N ASP A 6 12.24 -41.12 15.25
CA ASP A 6 11.53 -40.16 14.41
C ASP A 6 11.41 -38.82 15.15
N ILE A 7 12.30 -37.89 14.81
CA ILE A 7 12.23 -36.50 15.28
C ILE A 7 11.25 -35.76 14.36
N TRP A 8 9.98 -35.77 14.75
CA TRP A 8 8.89 -35.03 14.12
C TRP A 8 9.04 -33.51 14.39
N MET A 9 8.58 -32.69 13.43
CA MET A 9 8.52 -31.24 13.59
C MET A 9 7.73 -30.89 14.85
N LYS A 10 8.35 -30.14 15.75
CA LYS A 10 7.68 -29.60 16.94
C LYS A 10 6.97 -28.34 16.53
N PHE A 11 5.65 -28.43 16.49
CA PHE A 11 4.78 -27.30 16.30
C PHE A 11 4.63 -26.48 17.59
N PRO A 12 4.20 -25.20 17.52
CA PRO A 12 3.95 -24.36 18.69
C PRO A 12 3.04 -25.06 19.71
N ARG A 13 3.27 -24.82 21.01
CA ARG A 13 2.54 -25.50 22.10
C ARG A 13 1.04 -25.19 22.12
N ASP A 14 0.65 -24.09 21.49
CA ASP A 14 -0.72 -23.58 21.46
C ASP A 14 -1.49 -24.05 20.21
N MET A 15 -0.88 -24.91 19.38
CA MET A 15 -1.60 -25.54 18.27
C MET A 15 -2.53 -26.64 18.78
N ASP A 16 -3.77 -26.59 18.29
CA ASP A 16 -4.75 -27.64 18.48
C ASP A 16 -4.17 -29.01 18.09
N LYS A 17 -4.39 -30.01 18.94
CA LYS A 17 -3.94 -31.39 18.71
C LYS A 17 -4.51 -31.97 17.42
N GLU A 18 -5.70 -31.54 17.01
CA GLU A 18 -6.30 -31.96 15.74
C GLU A 18 -5.63 -31.31 14.54
N LEU A 19 -5.19 -30.06 14.67
CA LEU A 19 -4.42 -29.37 13.64
C LEU A 19 -3.01 -29.97 13.47
N ASP A 20 -2.35 -30.37 14.56
CA ASP A 20 -1.07 -31.09 14.52
C ASP A 20 -1.18 -32.44 13.78
N LYS A 21 -2.26 -33.20 14.03
CA LYS A 21 -2.52 -34.46 13.32
C LYS A 21 -2.78 -34.22 11.83
N PHE A 22 -3.59 -33.22 11.49
CA PHE A 22 -3.89 -32.86 10.10
C PHE A 22 -2.63 -32.46 9.32
N LEU A 23 -1.78 -31.62 9.91
CA LEU A 23 -0.52 -31.21 9.28
C LEU A 23 0.45 -32.38 9.08
N LYS A 24 0.50 -33.33 10.03
CA LYS A 24 1.29 -34.55 9.87
C LYS A 24 0.76 -35.45 8.75
N LEU A 25 -0.55 -35.52 8.57
CA LEU A 25 -1.17 -36.25 7.45
C LEU A 25 -0.82 -35.58 6.12
N LEU A 26 -0.96 -34.25 6.01
CA LEU A 26 -0.57 -33.51 4.81
C LEU A 26 0.90 -33.72 4.43
N VAL A 27 1.81 -33.63 5.39
CA VAL A 27 3.25 -33.88 5.14
C VAL A 27 3.50 -35.30 4.61
N ARG A 28 2.77 -36.29 5.13
CA ARG A 28 2.86 -37.68 4.64
C ARG A 28 2.32 -37.83 3.22
N GLU A 29 1.17 -37.22 2.93
CA GLU A 29 0.55 -37.36 1.60
C GLU A 29 1.37 -36.63 0.54
N VAL A 30 1.91 -35.45 0.84
CA VAL A 30 2.84 -34.72 -0.06
C VAL A 30 4.09 -35.56 -0.36
N LYS A 31 4.64 -36.25 0.65
CA LYS A 31 5.77 -37.15 0.44
C LYS A 31 5.41 -38.36 -0.42
N LYS A 32 4.22 -38.91 -0.22
CA LYS A 32 3.74 -40.11 -0.94
C LYS A 32 3.36 -39.80 -2.39
N GLU A 33 2.67 -38.70 -2.64
CA GLU A 33 2.19 -38.31 -3.97
C GLU A 33 3.27 -37.64 -4.82
N LYS A 34 4.08 -36.75 -4.21
CA LYS A 34 5.04 -35.91 -4.94
C LYS A 34 6.49 -36.32 -4.72
N GLY A 35 6.76 -37.27 -3.83
CA GLY A 35 8.13 -37.65 -3.45
C GLY A 35 8.90 -36.56 -2.69
N ILE A 36 8.23 -35.48 -2.27
CA ILE A 36 8.87 -34.32 -1.66
C ILE A 36 8.95 -34.53 -0.15
N ASP A 37 10.16 -34.59 0.39
CA ASP A 37 10.36 -34.51 1.84
C ASP A 37 10.27 -33.05 2.29
N VAL A 38 9.09 -32.65 2.76
CA VAL A 38 8.78 -31.28 3.20
C VAL A 38 9.78 -30.78 4.26
N LYS A 39 10.33 -31.69 5.10
CA LYS A 39 11.32 -31.32 6.10
C LYS A 39 12.65 -30.92 5.46
N GLU A 40 13.15 -31.74 4.56
CA GLU A 40 14.39 -31.46 3.82
C GLU A 40 14.24 -30.19 2.97
N HIS A 41 13.06 -29.99 2.38
CA HIS A 41 12.75 -28.78 1.63
C HIS A 41 12.83 -27.53 2.51
N ILE A 42 12.19 -27.54 3.69
CA ILE A 42 12.24 -26.42 4.64
C ILE A 42 13.68 -26.14 5.11
N GLU A 43 14.46 -27.18 5.41
CA GLU A 43 15.87 -27.01 5.79
C GLU A 43 16.71 -26.40 4.66
N THR A 44 16.47 -26.82 3.42
CA THR A 44 17.13 -26.28 2.23
C THR A 44 16.79 -24.81 2.01
N VAL A 45 15.52 -24.44 2.15
CA VAL A 45 15.07 -23.05 2.07
C VAL A 45 15.71 -22.21 3.17
N LYS A 46 15.71 -22.68 4.42
CA LYS A 46 16.37 -21.99 5.54
C LYS A 46 17.85 -21.72 5.26
N LYS A 47 18.59 -22.72 4.76
CA LYS A 47 20.01 -22.58 4.42
C LYS A 47 20.25 -21.50 3.36
N ARG A 48 19.40 -21.44 2.33
CA ARG A 48 19.48 -20.40 1.28
C ARG A 48 19.29 -19.00 1.85
N TYR A 49 18.30 -18.82 2.74
CA TYR A 49 18.05 -17.53 3.39
C TYR A 49 19.19 -17.09 4.32
N THR A 50 19.79 -18.01 5.08
CA THR A 50 20.95 -17.68 5.92
C THR A 50 22.17 -17.30 5.09
N LYS A 51 22.43 -18.01 3.99
CA LYS A 51 23.58 -17.73 3.11
C LYS A 51 23.47 -16.35 2.44
N GLN A 52 22.28 -15.98 1.93
CA GLN A 52 22.04 -14.64 1.37
C GLN A 52 22.20 -13.52 2.41
N LYS A 53 21.90 -13.80 3.69
CA LYS A 53 22.05 -12.83 4.79
C LYS A 53 23.51 -12.64 5.23
N GLU A 54 24.36 -13.63 4.98
CA GLU A 54 25.80 -13.56 5.27
C GLU A 54 26.57 -12.93 4.10
N GLU A 55 26.23 -13.29 2.85
CA GLU A 55 26.82 -12.69 1.65
C GLU A 55 26.52 -11.18 1.52
N SER A 56 25.37 -10.72 2.02
CA SER A 56 25.03 -9.29 2.07
C SER A 56 25.74 -8.48 3.17
N LYS A 57 26.56 -9.12 4.02
CA LYS A 57 27.34 -8.44 5.06
C LYS A 57 28.82 -8.26 4.74
N GLU A 58 29.36 -8.96 3.74
CA GLU A 58 30.81 -8.93 3.45
C GLU A 58 31.22 -7.91 2.38
N GLU A 59 30.30 -7.37 1.58
CA GLU A 59 30.60 -6.40 0.52
C GLU A 59 30.14 -4.96 0.85
N ASP A 60 30.78 -4.30 1.82
CA ASP A 60 31.12 -2.86 1.77
C ASP A 60 31.93 -2.50 3.02
N GLY A 61 33.24 -2.33 2.93
CA GLY A 61 33.80 -1.03 2.61
C GLY A 61 33.91 -0.18 3.88
N THR A 62 35.11 -0.17 4.49
CA THR A 62 35.57 0.70 5.60
C THR A 62 34.56 1.76 6.05
N SER A 63 33.98 1.62 7.24
CA SER A 63 32.98 2.56 7.78
C SER A 63 33.53 3.98 7.81
N LYS A 64 33.12 4.81 6.84
CA LYS A 64 33.47 6.25 6.82
C LYS A 64 32.58 6.99 7.81
N GLN A 65 33.14 7.96 8.53
CA GLN A 65 32.38 8.82 9.43
C GLN A 65 31.43 9.74 8.64
N CYS A 66 30.26 10.02 9.18
CA CYS A 66 29.29 10.93 8.56
C CYS A 66 29.87 12.35 8.43
N GLY A 67 29.97 12.86 7.20
CA GLY A 67 30.53 14.20 6.90
C GLY A 67 29.60 15.37 7.24
N PHE A 68 28.62 15.20 8.13
CA PHE A 68 27.69 16.27 8.51
C PHE A 68 28.29 17.13 9.61
N ILE A 69 28.34 18.44 9.39
CA ILE A 69 28.81 19.44 10.35
C ILE A 69 27.63 20.26 10.87
N TYR A 70 27.50 20.37 12.19
CA TYR A 70 26.44 21.14 12.83
C TYR A 70 26.65 22.64 12.63
N GLN A 71 25.69 23.32 11.97
CA GLN A 71 25.74 24.77 11.76
C GLN A 71 25.18 25.57 12.95
N THR A 72 24.47 24.90 13.86
CA THR A 72 23.87 25.46 15.06
C THR A 72 24.00 24.44 16.20
N PRO A 73 24.12 24.89 17.47
CA PRO A 73 24.16 23.97 18.61
C PRO A 73 22.93 23.04 18.61
N ARG A 74 23.14 21.76 18.92
CA ARG A 74 22.08 20.75 18.90
C ARG A 74 22.25 19.74 20.02
N VAL A 75 21.17 19.45 20.73
CA VAL A 75 21.14 18.35 21.71
C VAL A 75 20.58 17.09 21.06
N ASN A 76 21.29 15.98 21.17
CA ASN A 76 20.79 14.67 20.78
C ASN A 76 19.75 14.19 21.80
N LYS A 77 18.50 14.02 21.37
CA LYS A 77 17.41 13.58 22.26
C LYS A 77 17.62 12.17 22.84
N ASN A 78 18.38 11.32 22.15
CA ASN A 78 18.56 9.92 22.55
C ASN A 78 19.75 9.72 23.48
N THR A 79 20.83 10.49 23.28
CA THR A 79 22.08 10.34 24.07
C THR A 79 22.30 11.47 25.06
N GLY A 80 21.51 12.54 25.01
CA GLY A 80 21.70 13.75 25.83
C GLY A 80 22.92 14.59 25.43
N HIS A 81 23.72 14.14 24.46
CA HIS A 81 24.95 14.81 24.06
C HIS A 81 24.66 16.15 23.37
N GLN A 82 25.40 17.20 23.76
CA GLN A 82 25.31 18.52 23.16
C GLN A 82 26.41 18.66 22.10
N TYR A 83 26.01 18.95 20.87
CA TYR A 83 26.89 19.31 19.77
C TYR A 83 26.95 20.83 19.66
N GLU A 84 28.16 21.37 19.53
CA GLU A 84 28.41 22.77 19.25
C GLU A 84 28.38 23.05 17.73
N LYS A 85 28.39 24.33 17.37
CA LYS A 85 28.53 24.74 15.98
C LYS A 85 29.95 24.40 15.50
N GLY A 86 30.04 23.62 14.43
CA GLY A 86 31.31 23.11 13.87
C GLY A 86 31.58 21.64 14.18
N ASP A 87 30.80 21.02 15.09
CA ASP A 87 30.98 19.62 15.42
C ASP A 87 30.57 18.69 14.29
N ASN A 88 31.35 17.61 14.13
CA ASN A 88 31.03 16.53 13.22
C ASN A 88 30.01 15.57 13.83
N CYS A 89 29.15 15.00 12.98
CA CYS A 89 28.32 13.88 13.38
C CYS A 89 29.19 12.68 13.76
N ILE A 90 28.88 12.08 14.91
CA ILE A 90 29.58 10.90 15.46
C ILE A 90 29.09 9.57 14.85
N ASN A 91 28.00 9.60 14.08
CA ASN A 91 27.46 8.39 13.47
C ASN A 91 28.26 8.01 12.22
N ASN A 92 28.32 6.72 11.93
CA ASN A 92 28.89 6.25 10.67
C ASN A 92 27.99 6.63 9.49
N ALA A 93 28.61 7.00 8.37
CA ALA A 93 27.92 7.11 7.11
C ALA A 93 27.39 5.74 6.69
N LEU A 94 26.35 5.73 5.86
CA LEU A 94 25.92 4.47 5.25
C LEU A 94 26.94 4.01 4.20
N PRO A 95 27.00 2.70 3.93
CA PRO A 95 27.75 2.16 2.80
C PRO A 95 27.46 2.95 1.51
N GLY A 96 28.51 3.36 0.80
CA GLY A 96 28.40 4.20 -0.42
C GLY A 96 27.90 5.64 -0.23
N GLN A 97 27.67 6.13 1.00
CA GLN A 97 27.08 7.45 1.26
C GLN A 97 28.02 8.38 2.06
N VAL A 98 27.76 9.69 1.99
CA VAL A 98 28.51 10.72 2.75
C VAL A 98 27.93 10.97 4.15
N TYR A 99 26.64 10.67 4.34
CA TYR A 99 25.89 11.03 5.55
C TYR A 99 25.23 9.81 6.22
N CYS A 100 24.95 9.88 7.52
CA CYS A 100 24.18 8.87 8.25
C CYS A 100 22.66 9.07 8.11
N LYS A 101 21.85 8.06 8.48
CA LYS A 101 20.38 8.05 8.34
C LYS A 101 19.64 9.24 9.00
N THR A 102 20.28 9.90 9.96
CA THR A 102 19.63 10.92 10.78
C THR A 102 19.58 12.31 10.13
N HIS A 103 20.39 12.56 9.09
CA HIS A 103 20.48 13.87 8.44
C HIS A 103 19.60 13.99 7.20
N LYS A 104 19.10 15.21 6.97
CA LYS A 104 18.08 15.54 5.96
C LYS A 104 18.47 15.09 4.54
N TRP A 105 19.75 15.26 4.18
CA TRP A 105 20.26 14.90 2.86
C TRP A 105 20.24 13.38 2.63
N ASN A 106 20.59 12.57 3.64
CA ASN A 106 20.45 11.13 3.52
C ASN A 106 18.99 10.67 3.52
N LYS A 107 18.09 11.33 4.27
CA LYS A 107 16.65 10.99 4.21
C LYS A 107 16.05 11.19 2.81
N GLN A 108 16.51 12.21 2.08
CA GLN A 108 16.08 12.42 0.69
C GLN A 108 16.68 11.36 -0.23
N HIS A 109 17.98 11.08 -0.11
CA HIS A 109 18.65 10.03 -0.90
C HIS A 109 18.06 8.63 -0.63
N VAL A 110 17.77 8.28 0.62
CA VAL A 110 17.11 7.01 0.97
C VAL A 110 15.72 6.94 0.36
N LYS A 111 14.92 8.02 0.43
CA LYS A 111 13.60 8.04 -0.22
C LYS A 111 13.67 7.95 -1.75
N LEU A 112 14.69 8.56 -2.35
CA LEU A 112 14.96 8.48 -3.79
C LEU A 112 15.37 7.06 -4.18
N ALA A 113 16.33 6.46 -3.46
CA ALA A 113 16.76 5.08 -3.67
C ALA A 113 15.62 4.08 -3.48
N GLU A 114 14.80 4.23 -2.44
CA GLU A 114 13.58 3.41 -2.23
C GLU A 114 12.58 3.56 -3.38
N LYS A 115 12.46 4.75 -3.97
CA LYS A 115 11.58 5.00 -5.12
C LYS A 115 12.15 4.39 -6.39
N GLU A 116 13.45 4.52 -6.62
CA GLU A 116 14.16 3.92 -7.76
C GLU A 116 14.15 2.39 -7.69
N GLU A 117 14.35 1.81 -6.50
CA GLU A 117 14.28 0.37 -6.28
C GLU A 117 12.87 -0.17 -6.54
N LYS A 118 11.83 0.54 -6.07
CA LYS A 118 10.43 0.20 -6.38
C LYS A 118 10.14 0.27 -7.87
N GLU A 119 10.62 1.31 -8.56
CA GLU A 119 10.43 1.45 -10.00
C GLU A 119 11.19 0.36 -10.77
N LYS A 120 12.40 -0.02 -10.31
CA LYS A 120 13.17 -1.10 -10.90
C LYS A 120 12.49 -2.46 -10.70
N VAL A 121 11.96 -2.74 -9.52
CA VAL A 121 11.14 -3.93 -9.25
C VAL A 121 9.89 -3.94 -10.12
N ARG A 122 9.25 -2.78 -10.33
CA ARG A 122 8.09 -2.64 -11.23
C ARG A 122 8.47 -2.93 -12.68
N GLN A 123 9.57 -2.36 -13.17
CA GLN A 123 10.06 -2.59 -14.53
C GLN A 123 10.52 -4.03 -14.75
N GLU A 124 11.18 -4.66 -13.76
CA GLU A 124 11.57 -6.07 -13.84
C GLU A 124 10.36 -7.01 -13.83
N ARG A 125 9.26 -6.65 -13.14
CA ARG A 125 7.99 -7.38 -13.19
C ARG A 125 7.33 -7.27 -14.57
N LEU A 126 7.24 -6.04 -15.10
CA LEU A 126 6.75 -5.78 -16.46
C LEU A 126 7.57 -6.52 -17.52
N ALA A 127 8.90 -6.50 -17.41
CA ALA A 127 9.80 -7.17 -18.35
C ALA A 127 9.72 -8.71 -18.31
N LYS A 128 9.23 -9.29 -17.21
CA LYS A 128 9.03 -10.73 -17.07
C LYS A 128 7.68 -11.21 -17.61
N GLY A 129 6.86 -10.33 -18.19
CA GLY A 129 5.50 -10.67 -18.62
C GLY A 129 4.64 -11.17 -17.46
N ILE A 130 5.03 -10.84 -16.23
CA ILE A 130 4.16 -10.95 -15.06
C ILE A 130 3.33 -9.66 -15.11
N ASP A 131 2.42 -9.61 -16.08
CA ASP A 131 1.17 -8.92 -15.86
C ASP A 131 0.64 -9.45 -14.52
N GLU A 132 0.11 -8.52 -13.72
CA GLU A 132 -0.43 -8.77 -12.40
C GLU A 132 -1.01 -10.18 -12.30
N ILE A 133 -0.62 -10.91 -11.25
CA ILE A 133 -1.27 -12.19 -10.93
C ILE A 133 -2.70 -11.84 -10.50
N ASP A 134 -3.53 -11.54 -11.49
CA ASP A 134 -4.94 -11.84 -11.54
C ASP A 134 -4.99 -13.35 -11.67
N ASP A 135 -4.62 -14.06 -10.59
CA ASP A 135 -4.99 -15.45 -10.47
C ASP A 135 -6.52 -15.44 -10.43
N PRO A 136 -7.20 -15.85 -11.52
CA PRO A 136 -8.66 -15.74 -11.61
C PRO A 136 -9.35 -16.58 -10.51
N ASP A 137 -8.60 -17.48 -9.87
CA ASP A 137 -9.08 -18.38 -8.83
C ASP A 137 -9.10 -17.74 -7.44
N ILE A 138 -8.50 -16.56 -7.22
CA ILE A 138 -8.59 -15.90 -5.91
C ILE A 138 -9.83 -15.00 -5.89
N PRO A 139 -10.87 -15.34 -5.11
CA PRO A 139 -12.08 -14.52 -5.05
C PRO A 139 -11.75 -13.14 -4.49
N LEU A 140 -12.21 -12.10 -5.20
CA LEU A 140 -12.11 -10.73 -4.71
C LEU A 140 -13.02 -10.54 -3.49
N GLN A 141 -12.51 -9.83 -2.49
CA GLN A 141 -13.30 -9.42 -1.35
C GLN A 141 -14.32 -8.35 -1.77
N GLU A 142 -15.58 -8.50 -1.39
CA GLU A 142 -16.59 -7.49 -1.68
C GLU A 142 -16.33 -6.23 -0.85
N TYR A 143 -16.25 -5.09 -1.54
CA TYR A 143 -16.03 -3.79 -0.89
C TYR A 143 -17.31 -3.25 -0.25
N TYR A 144 -18.45 -3.49 -0.90
CA TYR A 144 -19.79 -3.23 -0.36
C TYR A 144 -20.55 -4.57 -0.31
N PRO A 145 -20.46 -5.32 0.81
CA PRO A 145 -21.18 -6.58 0.98
C PRO A 145 -22.70 -6.37 0.99
N ASP A 146 -23.16 -5.24 1.53
CA ASP A 146 -24.57 -4.88 1.66
C ASP A 146 -24.82 -3.49 1.03
N PRO A 147 -24.84 -3.37 -0.32
CA PRO A 147 -24.91 -2.08 -1.01
C PRO A 147 -26.14 -1.25 -0.60
N GLU A 148 -27.27 -1.87 -0.32
CA GLU A 148 -28.50 -1.20 0.12
C GLU A 148 -28.34 -0.43 1.45
N PHE A 149 -27.40 -0.86 2.31
CA PHE A 149 -27.14 -0.25 3.62
C PHE A 149 -25.88 0.60 3.65
N ASP A 150 -24.93 0.32 2.75
CA ASP A 150 -23.65 1.02 2.68
C ASP A 150 -23.66 2.18 1.69
N LEU A 151 -24.54 2.14 0.70
CA LEU A 151 -24.64 3.11 -0.36
C LEU A 151 -25.95 3.90 -0.28
N THR A 152 -25.83 5.21 -0.43
CA THR A 152 -26.97 6.10 -0.65
C THR A 152 -27.09 6.37 -2.14
N HIS A 153 -28.18 5.92 -2.76
CA HIS A 153 -28.50 6.24 -4.15
C HIS A 153 -28.65 7.75 -4.34
N LEU A 154 -28.05 8.28 -5.41
CA LEU A 154 -28.15 9.69 -5.78
C LEU A 154 -29.05 9.87 -7.00
N TYR A 155 -28.69 9.21 -8.11
CA TYR A 155 -29.41 9.22 -9.40
C TYR A 155 -28.78 8.16 -10.30
N ASP A 156 -29.54 7.65 -11.27
CA ASP A 156 -29.09 6.64 -12.22
C ASP A 156 -28.33 5.50 -11.51
N ASP A 157 -27.11 5.17 -11.95
CA ASP A 157 -26.22 4.19 -11.31
C ASP A 157 -25.16 4.85 -10.43
N VAL A 158 -25.44 6.05 -9.90
CA VAL A 158 -24.54 6.84 -9.06
C VAL A 158 -24.96 6.78 -7.60
N TYR A 159 -24.01 6.40 -6.75
CA TYR A 159 -24.20 6.23 -5.31
C TYR A 159 -23.14 6.98 -4.50
N ALA A 160 -23.44 7.26 -3.25
CA ALA A 160 -22.50 7.80 -2.27
C ALA A 160 -22.34 6.86 -1.07
N ASP A 161 -21.11 6.57 -0.68
CA ASP A 161 -20.84 5.80 0.55
C ASP A 161 -20.83 6.69 1.81
N LYS A 162 -20.73 6.05 2.98
CA LYS A 162 -20.63 6.72 4.29
C LYS A 162 -19.36 7.57 4.44
N ALA A 163 -18.29 7.25 3.72
CA ALA A 163 -17.04 8.02 3.70
C ALA A 163 -17.11 9.22 2.72
N GLY A 164 -18.22 9.39 2.01
CA GLY A 164 -18.45 10.42 1.01
C GLY A 164 -17.83 10.11 -0.35
N ASN A 165 -17.34 8.90 -0.62
CA ASN A 165 -16.91 8.53 -1.97
C ASN A 165 -18.13 8.33 -2.87
N ILE A 166 -18.00 8.76 -4.12
CA ILE A 166 -18.98 8.53 -5.17
C ILE A 166 -18.56 7.30 -5.94
N VAL A 167 -19.50 6.38 -6.07
CA VAL A 167 -19.30 5.09 -6.72
C VAL A 167 -20.37 4.84 -7.76
N THR A 168 -19.99 4.14 -8.81
CA THR A 168 -20.90 3.64 -9.84
C THR A 168 -20.71 2.14 -10.02
N HIS A 169 -21.70 1.49 -10.62
CA HIS A 169 -21.51 0.14 -11.12
C HIS A 169 -20.47 0.13 -12.24
N ASN A 170 -19.67 -0.93 -12.30
CA ASN A 170 -18.81 -1.16 -13.45
C ASN A 170 -19.68 -1.58 -14.65
N PRO A 171 -19.64 -0.85 -15.78
CA PRO A 171 -20.41 -1.20 -16.96
C PRO A 171 -19.96 -2.53 -17.60
N ASP A 172 -18.72 -2.95 -17.35
CA ASP A 172 -18.21 -4.25 -17.81
C ASP A 172 -18.72 -5.37 -16.90
N SER A 173 -19.73 -6.11 -17.38
CA SER A 173 -20.30 -7.26 -16.68
C SER A 173 -19.38 -8.48 -16.62
N GLU A 174 -18.36 -8.55 -17.48
CA GLU A 174 -17.39 -9.65 -17.49
C GLU A 174 -16.24 -9.38 -16.50
N SER A 175 -16.05 -8.12 -16.11
CA SER A 175 -15.07 -7.74 -15.10
C SER A 175 -15.46 -8.25 -13.71
N ARG A 176 -14.48 -8.85 -13.02
CA ARG A 176 -14.58 -9.23 -11.60
C ARG A 176 -14.73 -8.04 -10.64
N PHE A 177 -14.39 -6.83 -11.08
CA PHE A 177 -14.58 -5.60 -10.31
C PHE A 177 -16.01 -5.08 -10.50
N LYS A 178 -16.81 -5.06 -9.43
CA LYS A 178 -18.22 -4.66 -9.48
C LYS A 178 -18.43 -3.15 -9.41
N TRP A 179 -17.50 -2.44 -8.78
CA TRP A 179 -17.65 -1.04 -8.41
C TRP A 179 -16.54 -0.17 -9.00
N VAL A 180 -16.89 1.06 -9.36
CA VAL A 180 -15.94 2.09 -9.79
C VAL A 180 -16.04 3.26 -8.82
N ILE A 181 -14.94 3.60 -8.17
CA ILE A 181 -14.86 4.76 -7.26
C ILE A 181 -14.33 5.95 -8.07
N VAL A 182 -15.16 6.99 -8.17
CA VAL A 182 -14.93 8.09 -9.13
C VAL A 182 -14.42 9.35 -8.43
N CYS A 183 -15.08 9.79 -7.36
CA CYS A 183 -14.72 11.05 -6.71
C CYS A 183 -15.10 11.12 -5.23
N LYS A 184 -14.74 12.23 -4.58
CA LYS A 184 -15.21 12.58 -3.24
C LYS A 184 -16.42 13.50 -3.31
N SER A 185 -17.32 13.36 -2.36
CA SER A 185 -18.45 14.25 -2.13
C SER A 185 -18.50 14.69 -0.68
N ARG A 186 -19.03 15.89 -0.48
CA ARG A 186 -19.35 16.44 0.84
C ARG A 186 -20.67 17.20 0.78
N ILE A 187 -21.40 17.21 1.88
CA ILE A 187 -22.62 18.02 2.01
C ILE A 187 -22.22 19.38 2.58
N SER A 188 -22.58 20.46 1.89
CA SER A 188 -22.38 21.83 2.34
C SER A 188 -23.29 22.17 3.52
N PRO A 189 -23.01 23.25 4.28
CA PRO A 189 -23.90 23.70 5.37
C PRO A 189 -25.33 24.02 4.90
N VAL A 190 -25.52 24.31 3.61
CA VAL A 190 -26.82 24.60 2.99
C VAL A 190 -27.50 23.31 2.46
N GLY A 191 -26.98 22.13 2.80
CA GLY A 191 -27.52 20.83 2.38
C GLY A 191 -27.20 20.43 0.94
N LYS A 192 -26.51 21.28 0.16
CA LYS A 192 -26.10 20.94 -1.22
C LYS A 192 -24.89 20.01 -1.23
N ARG A 193 -24.94 18.93 -2.01
CA ARG A 193 -23.79 18.04 -2.24
C ARG A 193 -22.79 18.70 -3.20
N ILE A 194 -21.51 18.65 -2.85
CA ILE A 194 -20.40 19.17 -3.64
C ILE A 194 -19.50 17.99 -3.98
N PHE A 195 -19.23 17.80 -5.28
CA PHE A 195 -18.33 16.79 -5.80
C PHE A 195 -16.93 17.38 -6.02
N THR A 196 -15.91 16.61 -5.70
CA THR A 196 -14.50 17.01 -5.81
C THR A 196 -13.68 15.84 -6.32
N ARG A 197 -12.86 16.08 -7.34
CA ARG A 197 -11.88 15.09 -7.82
C ARG A 197 -10.99 14.62 -6.67
N PHE A 198 -10.58 13.36 -6.73
CA PHE A 198 -9.60 12.86 -5.77
C PHE A 198 -8.26 13.58 -5.94
N PRO A 199 -7.59 13.97 -4.85
CA PRO A 199 -6.17 14.29 -4.92
C PRO A 199 -5.38 13.01 -5.24
N SER A 200 -4.24 13.14 -5.91
CA SER A 200 -3.40 12.00 -6.30
C SER A 200 -3.03 11.09 -5.12
N THR A 201 -2.86 11.65 -3.93
CA THR A 201 -2.58 10.88 -2.71
C THR A 201 -3.74 9.96 -2.32
N ALA A 202 -4.99 10.41 -2.49
CA ALA A 202 -6.16 9.60 -2.18
C ALA A 202 -6.35 8.45 -3.17
N ILE A 203 -6.02 8.66 -4.45
CA ILE A 203 -6.02 7.61 -5.48
C ILE A 203 -5.04 6.50 -5.07
N VAL A 204 -3.80 6.87 -4.76
CA VAL A 204 -2.76 5.93 -4.32
C VAL A 204 -3.17 5.18 -3.05
N ASP A 205 -3.81 5.85 -2.09
CA ASP A 205 -4.27 5.22 -0.87
C ASP A 205 -5.40 4.21 -1.11
N LEU A 206 -6.33 4.51 -2.03
CA LEU A 206 -7.42 3.61 -2.41
C LEU A 206 -6.88 2.40 -3.20
N GLU A 207 -6.04 2.63 -4.20
CA GLU A 207 -5.38 1.54 -4.95
C GLU A 207 -4.57 0.63 -4.02
N SER A 208 -3.83 1.21 -3.08
CA SER A 208 -3.09 0.42 -2.08
C SER A 208 -4.02 -0.39 -1.18
N GLN A 209 -5.21 0.12 -0.83
CA GLN A 209 -6.19 -0.65 -0.07
C GLN A 209 -6.80 -1.78 -0.89
N ARG A 210 -7.12 -1.50 -2.16
CA ARG A 210 -7.61 -2.50 -3.11
C ARG A 210 -6.63 -3.67 -3.22
N GLU A 211 -5.35 -3.40 -3.47
CA GLU A 211 -4.32 -4.43 -3.59
C GLU A 211 -4.12 -5.20 -2.28
N LYS A 212 -4.03 -4.50 -1.14
CA LYS A 212 -3.75 -5.15 0.16
C LYS A 212 -4.88 -6.06 0.63
N ARG A 213 -6.11 -5.75 0.26
CA ARG A 213 -7.31 -6.47 0.73
C ARG A 213 -8.04 -7.22 -0.39
N ASN A 214 -7.49 -7.18 -1.60
CA ASN A 214 -8.05 -7.82 -2.79
C ASN A 214 -9.51 -7.41 -3.05
N TYR A 215 -9.83 -6.12 -2.96
CA TYR A 215 -11.21 -5.65 -3.08
C TYR A 215 -11.71 -5.60 -4.53
N ASN A 216 -13.02 -5.81 -4.72
CA ASN A 216 -13.70 -5.81 -6.02
C ASN A 216 -14.13 -4.43 -6.56
N TYR A 217 -13.29 -3.40 -6.38
CA TYR A 217 -13.50 -2.10 -7.00
C TYR A 217 -12.28 -1.64 -7.80
N ILE A 218 -12.49 -0.69 -8.72
CA ILE A 218 -11.43 0.09 -9.38
C ILE A 218 -11.59 1.58 -9.03
N VAL A 219 -10.50 2.34 -9.13
CA VAL A 219 -10.53 3.80 -8.95
C VAL A 219 -10.36 4.42 -10.32
N ASP A 220 -11.36 5.16 -10.78
CA ASP A 220 -11.32 5.82 -12.07
C ASP A 220 -11.73 7.30 -11.94
N PRO A 221 -10.75 8.20 -11.77
CA PRO A 221 -11.01 9.63 -11.66
C PRO A 221 -11.36 10.29 -13.00
N GLU A 222 -11.17 9.61 -14.14
CA GLU A 222 -11.45 10.16 -15.47
C GLU A 222 -12.97 10.22 -15.72
N LEU A 223 -13.72 9.27 -15.16
CA LEU A 223 -15.19 9.26 -15.15
C LEU A 223 -15.81 10.43 -14.37
N PHE A 224 -15.01 11.30 -13.74
CA PHE A 224 -15.52 12.46 -13.00
C PHE A 224 -16.45 13.33 -13.86
N SER A 225 -16.11 13.60 -15.13
CA SER A 225 -16.93 14.42 -16.01
C SER A 225 -18.22 13.74 -16.46
N GLU A 226 -18.26 12.42 -16.45
CA GLU A 226 -19.44 11.64 -16.81
C GLU A 226 -20.41 11.56 -15.63
N VAL A 227 -19.86 11.30 -14.43
CA VAL A 227 -20.64 11.22 -13.19
C VAL A 227 -21.06 12.58 -12.69
N VAL A 228 -20.23 13.61 -12.87
CA VAL A 228 -20.60 14.99 -12.55
C VAL A 228 -20.94 15.66 -13.89
N PRO A 229 -22.18 15.52 -14.41
CA PRO A 229 -22.54 16.11 -15.68
C PRO A 229 -22.21 17.59 -15.64
N ASP A 230 -21.62 18.07 -16.73
CA ASP A 230 -21.13 19.43 -16.90
C ASP A 230 -22.34 20.40 -16.90
N ARG A 231 -22.85 20.69 -15.70
CA ARG A 231 -23.83 21.73 -15.42
C ARG A 231 -23.21 22.72 -14.47
N LEU A 232 -22.68 23.78 -15.07
CA LEU A 232 -22.59 25.11 -14.48
C LEU A 232 -23.95 25.71 -14.05
N THR A 233 -25.08 24.99 -14.02
CA THR A 233 -26.43 25.56 -13.85
C THR A 233 -27.10 25.27 -12.50
N LEU A 234 -26.46 25.71 -11.41
CA LEU A 234 -27.20 26.20 -10.22
C LEU A 234 -26.54 27.41 -9.54
N ILE A 235 -25.42 27.93 -10.07
CA ILE A 235 -24.75 29.14 -9.55
C ILE A 235 -24.63 30.24 -10.61
N ALA A 236 -24.61 29.93 -11.91
CA ALA A 236 -24.52 30.96 -12.96
C ALA A 236 -25.83 31.77 -13.18
N ALA A 237 -26.98 31.32 -12.66
CA ALA A 237 -28.26 32.03 -12.77
C ALA A 237 -28.55 33.01 -11.61
N ARG A 238 -27.69 33.09 -10.57
CA ARG A 238 -27.92 34.00 -9.43
C ARG A 238 -27.04 35.25 -9.41
N ASN A 239 -25.97 35.29 -10.21
CA ASN A 239 -25.02 36.42 -10.20
C ASN A 239 -25.06 37.30 -11.46
N ARG A 240 -26.12 37.21 -12.28
CA ARG A 240 -26.36 38.15 -13.40
C ARG A 240 -27.54 39.12 -13.21
N ASN A 241 -28.21 39.12 -12.05
CA ASN A 241 -29.33 40.02 -11.76
C ASN A 241 -29.08 41.03 -10.62
N TYR A 242 -27.82 41.37 -10.32
CA TYR A 242 -27.52 42.53 -9.47
C TYR A 242 -26.39 43.35 -10.07
N SER A 243 -26.69 44.02 -11.18
CA SER A 243 -26.05 45.28 -11.54
C SER A 243 -27.08 46.16 -12.24
N SER A 244 -27.02 47.44 -11.91
CA SER A 244 -27.78 48.61 -12.40
C SER A 244 -29.25 48.73 -12.00
N ASP A 245 -29.43 49.53 -10.95
CA ASP A 245 -30.20 50.79 -10.96
C ASP A 245 -31.73 50.79 -10.86
N GLU A 246 -32.17 51.74 -10.03
CA GLU A 246 -33.46 52.44 -10.01
C GLU A 246 -34.66 51.57 -9.54
N ASP A 247 -35.44 51.90 -8.51
CA ASP A 247 -36.04 53.21 -8.23
C ASP A 247 -36.88 53.16 -6.91
N LEU A 248 -36.99 54.34 -6.27
CA LEU A 248 -38.21 54.89 -5.64
C LEU A 248 -38.99 54.07 -4.58
N TYR A 249 -38.74 54.34 -3.30
CA TYR A 249 -39.59 55.16 -2.40
C TYR A 249 -39.04 55.17 -0.96
#